data_AF-A0A1T5GI49-F1
#
_entry.id   AF-A0A1T5GI49-F1
#
_cell.length_a   1.000
_cell.length_b   1.000
_cell.length_c   1.000
_cell.angle_alpha   90.00
_cell.angle_beta   90.00
_cell.angle_gamma   90.00
#
_symmetry.space_group_name_H-M   'P 1'
#
loop_
_entity.id
_entity.type
_entity.pdbx_description
1 polymer ?
#
loop_
_entity_poly.entity_id
_entity_poly.type
_entity_poly.pdbx_seq_one_letter_code
_entity_poly.pdbx_strand_id
1 'polypeptide(L)'
;MKNVEAIAVPPMQIRIGKVMPDGEVVGSDVYTMDHFGGILPNVGDQFILIRTTDDYETASVQRRYFVTEAATRSIYWLLIVKAAEACSQFTQVATNALAVSDYLEAAREGRPIQEVAAKRRKANRG
;
A
#
# COMPACT_ATOMS: atom_id res chain seq x y z
N MET A 1 -12.72 39.60 12.14
CA MET A 1 -11.89 38.37 12.13
C MET A 1 -11.28 38.24 10.75
N LYS A 2 -9.95 38.21 10.62
CA LYS A 2 -9.30 37.90 9.33
C LYS A 2 -9.49 36.41 9.06
N ASN A 3 -10.09 36.07 7.92
CA ASN A 3 -10.08 34.70 7.42
C ASN A 3 -8.62 34.28 7.27
N VAL A 4 -8.18 33.34 8.10
CA VAL A 4 -6.92 32.65 7.89
C VAL A 4 -7.19 31.70 6.73
N GLU A 5 -6.76 32.09 5.53
CA GLU A 5 -6.69 31.14 4.42
C GLU A 5 -5.79 29.99 4.87
N ALA A 6 -6.36 28.79 4.93
CA ALA A 6 -5.59 27.60 5.19
C ALA A 6 -4.56 27.46 4.07
N ILE A 7 -3.27 27.59 4.42
CA ILE A 7 -2.19 27.37 3.48
C ILE A 7 -2.22 25.87 3.14
N ALA A 8 -2.66 25.54 1.93
CA ALA A 8 -2.65 24.17 1.43
C ALA A 8 -1.18 23.77 1.18
N VAL A 9 -0.59 23.05 2.13
CA VAL A 9 0.74 22.46 1.96
C VAL A 9 0.56 21.19 1.11
N PRO A 10 1.29 21.03 -0.01
CA PRO A 10 1.23 19.81 -0.79
C PRO A 10 1.66 18.62 0.08
N PRO A 11 0.95 17.48 0.00
CA PRO A 11 1.24 16.33 0.84
C PRO A 11 2.64 15.77 0.56
N MET A 12 3.32 15.33 1.61
CA MET A 12 4.65 14.71 1.51
C MET A 12 4.58 13.48 0.62
N GLN A 13 5.44 13.43 -0.40
CA GLN A 13 5.50 12.31 -1.34
C GLN A 13 6.32 11.14 -0.77
N ILE A 14 5.87 9.94 -1.10
CA ILE A 14 6.54 8.67 -0.81
C ILE A 14 6.76 7.94 -2.13
N ARG A 15 8.01 7.72 -2.51
CA ARG A 15 8.40 6.93 -3.68
C ARG A 15 8.75 5.51 -3.25
N ILE A 16 8.35 4.52 -4.05
CA ILE A 16 8.69 3.12 -3.83
C ILE A 16 9.75 2.70 -4.85
N GLY A 17 10.87 2.17 -4.36
CA GLY A 17 11.88 1.48 -5.16
C GLY A 17 11.84 -0.01 -4.88
N LYS A 18 11.75 -0.85 -5.91
CA LYS A 18 11.73 -2.31 -5.80
C LYS A 18 13.12 -2.88 -6.09
N VAL A 19 13.60 -3.72 -5.19
CA VAL A 19 14.83 -4.50 -5.38
C VAL A 19 14.52 -5.67 -6.30
N MET A 20 15.19 -5.70 -7.44
CA MET A 20 15.11 -6.76 -8.44
C MET A 20 15.98 -7.96 -8.05
N PRO A 21 15.77 -9.15 -8.65
CA PRO A 21 16.54 -10.35 -8.31
C PRO A 21 18.06 -10.22 -8.52
N ASP A 22 18.49 -9.36 -9.45
CA ASP A 22 19.89 -9.04 -9.73
C ASP A 22 20.49 -7.99 -8.77
N GLY A 23 19.68 -7.45 -7.85
CA GLY A 23 20.08 -6.44 -6.89
C GLY A 23 19.89 -4.99 -7.35
N GLU A 24 19.43 -4.75 -8.58
CA GLU A 24 19.09 -3.40 -9.06
C GLU A 24 17.86 -2.86 -8.29
N VAL A 25 17.82 -1.54 -8.10
CA VAL A 25 16.64 -0.84 -7.56
C VAL A 25 15.95 -0.08 -8.67
N VAL A 26 14.72 -0.46 -8.98
CA VAL A 26 13.88 0.22 -9.97
C VAL A 26 12.74 0.98 -9.30
N GLY A 27 12.37 2.14 -9.84
CA GLY A 27 11.18 2.87 -9.38
C GLY A 27 9.92 2.06 -9.69
N SER A 28 9.04 1.91 -8.69
CA SER A 28 7.77 1.18 -8.83
C SER A 28 6.58 2.12 -8.83
N ASP A 29 6.41 2.89 -7.75
CA ASP A 29 5.18 3.63 -7.49
C ASP A 29 5.45 4.94 -6.73
N VAL A 30 4.46 5.84 -6.73
CA VAL A 30 4.48 7.11 -5.99
C VAL A 30 3.16 7.28 -5.26
N TYR A 31 3.25 7.52 -3.96
CA TYR A 31 2.13 7.75 -3.05
C TYR A 31 2.32 9.06 -2.27
N THR A 32 1.32 9.40 -1.46
CA THR A 32 1.41 10.45 -0.46
C THR A 32 1.45 9.84 0.94
N MET A 33 1.92 10.61 1.93
CA MET A 33 1.91 10.17 3.32
C MET A 33 0.50 9.81 3.83
N ASP A 34 -0.54 10.47 3.31
CA ASP A 34 -1.93 10.20 3.68
C ASP A 34 -2.38 8.79 3.27
N HIS A 35 -1.80 8.24 2.20
CA HIS A 35 -2.04 6.85 1.79
C HIS A 35 -1.66 5.86 2.91
N PHE A 36 -0.66 6.21 3.72
CA PHE A 36 -0.20 5.42 4.86
C PHE A 36 -0.82 5.89 6.19
N GLY A 37 -1.89 6.68 6.15
CA GLY A 37 -2.54 7.21 7.36
C GLY A 37 -1.63 8.11 8.19
N GLY A 38 -0.64 8.75 7.58
CA GLY A 38 0.33 9.61 8.28
C GLY A 38 1.56 8.89 8.82
N ILE A 39 1.61 7.54 8.76
CA ILE A 39 2.68 6.75 9.36
C ILE A 39 3.39 5.91 8.31
N LEU A 40 4.65 6.22 8.05
CA LEU A 40 5.45 5.47 7.11
C LEU A 40 5.80 4.07 7.67
N PRO A 41 5.64 2.98 6.89
CA PRO A 41 6.10 1.65 7.27
C PRO A 41 7.55 1.65 7.75
N ASN A 42 7.88 0.82 8.74
CA ASN A 42 9.24 0.61 9.25
C ASN A 42 10.01 -0.44 8.45
N VAL A 43 11.33 -0.47 8.63
CA VAL A 43 12.18 -1.54 8.06
C VAL A 43 11.77 -2.88 8.67
N GLY A 44 11.57 -3.88 7.83
CA GLY A 44 11.07 -5.21 8.20
C GLY A 44 9.56 -5.35 8.10
N ASP A 45 8.80 -4.25 8.09
CA ASP A 45 7.36 -4.31 7.87
C ASP A 45 7.07 -4.89 6.49
N GLN A 46 6.00 -5.68 6.42
CA GLN A 46 5.50 -6.24 5.18
C GLN A 46 4.17 -5.60 4.82
N PHE A 47 3.95 -5.44 3.53
CA PHE A 47 2.68 -4.97 3.00
C PHE A 47 2.37 -5.67 1.69
N ILE A 48 1.09 -5.61 1.32
CA ILE A 48 0.56 -6.29 0.16
C ILE A 48 0.16 -5.21 -0.83
N LEU A 49 0.81 -5.20 -1.98
CA LEU A 49 0.37 -4.40 -3.11
C LEU A 49 -0.67 -5.20 -3.88
N ILE A 50 -1.91 -4.73 -3.85
CA ILE A 50 -3.03 -5.35 -4.55
C ILE A 50 -3.18 -4.60 -5.88
N ARG A 51 -2.89 -5.26 -7.00
CA ARG A 51 -3.09 -4.70 -8.34
C ARG A 51 -4.50 -5.02 -8.85
N THR A 52 -4.95 -6.24 -8.59
CA THR A 52 -6.33 -6.69 -8.83
C THR A 52 -6.76 -7.66 -7.73
N THR A 53 -8.03 -8.10 -7.73
CA THR A 53 -8.53 -9.06 -6.73
C THR A 53 -7.80 -10.41 -6.74
N ASP A 54 -7.19 -10.79 -7.87
CA ASP A 54 -6.46 -12.05 -8.03
C ASP A 54 -4.94 -11.84 -8.24
N ASP A 55 -4.47 -10.59 -8.26
CA ASP A 55 -3.06 -10.23 -8.46
C ASP A 55 -2.59 -9.32 -7.34
N TYR A 56 -1.81 -9.90 -6.43
CA TYR A 56 -1.19 -9.19 -5.33
C TYR A 56 0.23 -9.66 -5.10
N GLU A 57 1.09 -8.71 -4.75
CA GLU A 57 2.48 -8.96 -4.41
C GLU A 57 2.70 -8.63 -2.94
N THR A 58 3.35 -9.54 -2.20
CA THR A 58 3.85 -9.23 -0.87
C THR A 58 5.24 -8.61 -0.99
N ALA A 59 5.43 -7.47 -0.35
CA ALA A 59 6.72 -6.80 -0.29
C ALA A 59 7.11 -6.56 1.17
N SER A 60 8.42 -6.55 1.43
CA SER A 60 9.02 -6.21 2.72
C SER A 60 9.86 -4.96 2.58
N VAL A 61 9.73 -4.04 3.52
CA VAL A 61 10.52 -2.80 3.56
C VAL A 61 11.95 -3.12 3.97
N GLN A 62 12.89 -2.83 3.09
CA GLN A 62 14.30 -3.03 3.31
C GLN A 62 14.96 -1.79 3.91
N ARG A 63 14.65 -0.61 3.37
CA ARG A 63 15.28 0.67 3.77
C ARG A 63 14.31 1.83 3.59
N ARG A 64 14.60 2.92 4.30
CA ARG A 64 13.90 4.20 4.20
C ARG A 64 14.92 5.30 4.07
N TYR A 65 14.76 6.14 3.06
CA TYR A 65 15.60 7.30 2.86
C TYR A 65 14.74 8.55 2.88
N PHE A 66 15.17 9.54 3.65
CA PHE A 66 14.66 10.89 3.49
C PHE A 66 15.52 11.58 2.43
N VAL A 67 14.91 11.94 1.31
CA VAL A 67 15.60 12.38 0.11
C VAL A 67 15.34 13.86 -0.11
N THR A 68 16.40 14.60 -0.40
CA THR A 68 16.35 15.98 -0.87
C THR A 68 17.04 16.04 -2.23
N GLU A 69 16.29 16.36 -3.28
CA GLU A 69 16.87 16.56 -4.60
C GLU A 69 17.39 18.00 -4.71
N ALA A 70 18.71 18.16 -4.87
CA ALA A 70 19.34 19.48 -4.92
C ALA A 70 18.83 20.36 -6.08
N ALA A 71 18.57 19.76 -7.24
CA ALA A 71 18.16 20.49 -8.45
C ALA A 71 16.74 21.05 -8.36
N THR A 72 15.81 20.29 -7.80
CA THR A 72 14.38 20.64 -7.72
C THR A 72 14.00 21.19 -6.36
N ARG A 73 14.89 21.06 -5.35
CA ARG A 73 14.59 21.24 -3.92
C ARG A 73 13.39 20.41 -3.46
N SER A 74 13.09 19.32 -4.15
CA SER A 74 12.04 18.41 -3.75
C SER A 74 12.50 17.62 -2.53
N ILE A 75 11.55 17.34 -1.64
CA ILE A 75 11.77 16.54 -0.44
C ILE A 75 10.73 15.43 -0.44
N TYR A 76 11.17 14.20 -0.26
CA TYR A 76 10.29 13.04 -0.23
C TYR A 76 10.92 11.88 0.53
N TRP A 77 10.10 10.91 0.90
CA TRP A 77 10.59 9.62 1.38
C TRP A 77 10.75 8.64 0.23
N LEU A 78 11.83 7.88 0.23
CA LEU A 78 12.02 6.73 -0.64
C LEU A 78 12.02 5.45 0.21
N LEU A 79 11.03 4.59 -0.03
CA LEU A 79 10.95 3.26 0.55
C LEU A 79 11.55 2.25 -0.43
N ILE A 80 12.58 1.53 0.02
CA ILE A 80 13.14 0.41 -0.73
C ILE A 80 12.48 -0.86 -0.24
N VAL A 81 11.91 -1.62 -1.17
CA VAL A 81 11.15 -2.84 -0.87
C VAL A 81 11.67 -4.00 -1.68
N LYS A 82 11.55 -5.21 -1.13
CA LYS A 82 11.89 -6.46 -1.82
C LYS A 82 10.69 -7.39 -1.76
N ALA A 83 10.50 -8.18 -2.82
CA ALA A 83 9.52 -9.26 -2.79
C ALA A 83 9.72 -10.12 -1.52
N ALA A 84 8.65 -10.29 -0.76
CA ALA A 84 8.63 -11.13 0.42
C ALA A 84 7.97 -12.46 0.06
N GLU A 85 8.48 -13.56 0.61
CA GLU A 85 7.84 -14.86 0.43
C GLU A 85 6.46 -14.85 1.06
N ALA A 86 5.46 -15.28 0.29
CA ALA A 86 4.12 -15.49 0.81
C ALA A 86 4.15 -16.71 1.75
N CYS A 87 3.90 -16.48 3.04
CA CYS A 87 3.60 -17.57 3.97
C CYS A 87 2.09 -17.86 3.92
N SER A 88 1.71 -19.14 4.00
CA SER A 88 0.30 -19.57 3.87
C SER A 88 -0.65 -18.87 4.85
N GLN A 89 -0.17 -18.57 6.06
CA GLN A 89 -0.94 -17.83 7.08
C GLN A 89 -1.14 -16.36 6.68
N PHE A 90 -0.11 -15.71 6.09
CA PHE A 90 -0.23 -14.35 5.57
C PHE A 90 -1.17 -14.30 4.37
N THR A 91 -1.15 -15.31 3.51
CA THR A 91 -2.08 -15.43 2.38
C THR A 91 -3.54 -15.51 2.86
N GLN A 92 -3.84 -16.26 3.92
CA GLN A 92 -5.19 -16.31 4.49
C GLN A 92 -5.61 -14.96 5.09
N VAL A 93 -4.73 -14.32 5.87
CA VAL A 93 -5.01 -12.99 6.45
C VAL A 93 -5.25 -11.95 5.35
N ALA A 94 -4.42 -11.95 4.31
CA ALA A 94 -4.56 -11.10 3.14
C ALA A 94 -5.88 -11.32 2.40
N THR A 95 -6.20 -12.59 2.12
CA THR A 95 -7.44 -12.98 1.44
C THR A 95 -8.66 -12.54 2.24
N ASN A 96 -8.62 -12.68 3.56
CA ASN A 96 -9.70 -12.23 4.44
C ASN A 96 -9.82 -10.71 4.48
N ALA A 97 -8.70 -9.98 4.57
CA ALA A 97 -8.71 -8.52 4.53
C ALA A 97 -9.28 -8.00 3.20
N LEU A 98 -8.87 -8.59 2.07
CA LEU A 98 -9.41 -8.30 0.74
C LEU A 98 -10.91 -8.55 0.65
N ALA A 99 -11.37 -9.72 1.10
CA ALA A 99 -12.80 -10.05 1.08
C ALA A 99 -13.65 -9.09 1.93
N VAL A 100 -13.08 -8.53 3.00
CA VAL A 100 -13.75 -7.51 3.82
C VAL A 100 -13.77 -6.16 3.09
N SER A 101 -12.67 -5.74 2.48
CA SER A 101 -12.61 -4.49 1.70
C SER A 101 -13.59 -4.51 0.52
N ASP A 102 -13.59 -5.59 -0.28
CA ASP A 102 -14.52 -5.78 -1.40
C ASP A 102 -15.98 -5.72 -0.94
N TYR A 103 -16.28 -6.31 0.23
CA TYR A 103 -17.61 -6.26 0.84
C TYR A 103 -18.03 -4.84 1.21
N LEU A 104 -17.13 -4.07 1.83
CA LEU A 104 -17.40 -2.69 2.23
C LEU A 104 -17.59 -1.79 1.01
N GLU A 105 -16.81 -1.99 -0.05
CA GLU A 105 -16.95 -1.25 -1.30
C GLU A 105 -18.26 -1.58 -2.02
N ALA A 106 -18.60 -2.87 -2.16
CA ALA A 106 -19.87 -3.29 -2.74
C ALA A 106 -21.09 -2.75 -1.95
N ALA A 107 -21.01 -2.73 -0.62
CA ALA A 107 -22.04 -2.15 0.24
C ALA A 107 -22.17 -0.63 0.04
N ARG A 108 -21.05 0.09 -0.11
CA ARG A 108 -21.04 1.53 -0.40
C ARG A 108 -21.65 1.85 -1.76
N GLU A 109 -21.44 0.97 -2.74
CA GLU A 109 -21.95 1.13 -4.10
C GLU A 109 -23.38 0.60 -4.31
N GLY A 110 -24.01 0.04 -3.27
CA GLY A 110 -25.37 -0.52 -3.36
C GLY A 110 -25.47 -1.77 -4.24
N ARG A 111 -24.35 -2.48 -4.47
CA ARG A 111 -24.33 -3.70 -5.30
C ARG A 111 -24.86 -4.91 -4.53
N PRO A 112 -25.43 -5.93 -5.21
CA PRO A 112 -25.92 -7.14 -4.57
C PRO A 112 -24.81 -7.90 -3.81
N ILE A 113 -25.03 -8.13 -2.52
CA ILE A 113 -24.02 -8.64 -1.56
C ILE A 113 -23.77 -10.16 -1.70
N GLN A 114 -24.61 -10.90 -2.45
CA GLN A 114 -24.60 -12.36 -2.46
C GLN A 114 -23.32 -12.99 -3.03
N GLU A 115 -22.74 -12.42 -4.10
CA GLU A 115 -21.50 -12.93 -4.70
C GLU A 115 -20.26 -12.68 -3.83
N VAL A 116 -20.22 -11.54 -3.15
CA VAL A 116 -19.12 -11.16 -2.24
C VAL A 116 -19.17 -11.98 -0.94
N ALA A 117 -20.38 -12.24 -0.41
CA ALA A 117 -20.57 -13.12 0.74
C ALA A 117 -20.16 -14.58 0.45
N ALA A 118 -20.35 -15.05 -0.79
CA ALA A 118 -19.90 -16.37 -1.21
C ALA A 118 -18.36 -16.48 -1.28
N LYS A 119 -17.67 -15.47 -1.81
CA LYS A 119 -16.19 -15.38 -1.76
C LYS A 119 -15.67 -15.39 -0.32
N ARG A 120 -16.28 -14.61 0.58
CA ARG A 120 -15.91 -14.55 2.02
C ARG A 120 -16.08 -15.90 2.75
N ARG A 121 -17.16 -16.64 2.46
CA ARG A 121 -17.38 -17.99 3.02
C ARG A 121 -16.35 -19.01 2.54
N LYS A 122 -15.81 -18.84 1.34
CA LYS A 122 -14.76 -19.70 0.77
C LYS A 122 -13.40 -19.43 1.40
N ALA A 123 -13.07 -18.16 1.65
CA ALA A 123 -11.83 -17.75 2.32
C ALA A 123 -11.71 -18.27 3.77
N ASN A 124 -12.84 -18.33 4.50
CA ASN A 124 -12.88 -18.81 5.89
C ASN A 124 -12.87 -20.35 6.06
N ARG A 125 -12.75 -21.12 4.98
CA ARG A 125 -12.81 -22.61 5.00
C ARG A 125 -11.47 -23.30 4.68
N GLY A 126 -10.46 -22.56 4.25
CA GLY A 126 -9.09 -23.07 4.07
C GLY A 126 -8.25 -22.81 5.30
#